data_AF-A0A7X8QM17-F1
#
_entry.id   AF-A0A7X8QM17-F1
#
_cell.length_a   1.000
_cell.length_b   1.000
_cell.length_c   1.000
_cell.angle_alpha   90.00
_cell.angle_beta   90.00
_cell.angle_gamma   90.00
#
_symmetry.space_group_name_H-M   'P 1'
#
loop_
_entity.id
_entity.type
_entity.pdbx_description
1 polymer ?
#
loop_
_entity_poly.entity_id
_entity_poly.type
_entity_poly.pdbx_seq_one_letter_code
_entity_poly.pdbx_strand_id
1 'polypeptide(L)'
;MKVKVFNKFPTLILVFVIINILFTVSCSPNPMPLDEISVDLEADVKVSDNTELLLSHKDTSADEKIEEFSTPLKNELEGLKYVLTPYLSSDNVFFVGSENKDFIENYFLNPDDTNLSISTADWKRIVKILLVFDDKYNSSLTKYISNFAADEKIERQYAVSGLMNLLSIRYSLPLEIESEDMQKSNIINDLDDVDEKHKSLICKAFRLGFTDFTVEEYRLFRPSVYLSRGEAISMFYRIFSNLGLPINEHSDTLYYETGPCVHEEVSTPDQSHEAYSIENIYNEYQDYKSSLEKSKSSANRKRVEMLNLAEEILRTHTDSQISKDTLSIDEWIDILDQVFEIDSDKVKALIPCQTDRALTFDIVAISIFEFSYLMGGDKPRDATAQEIDLARQAIHQFDTSEDISKFVQLFSSGMLEGIFELPGFTPKRPVNNSEAMLLIMRIVKGLSI
;
A
#
# COMPACT_ATOMS: atom_id res chain seq x y z
N MET A 1 -39.80 -28.58 38.30
CA MET A 1 -41.21 -28.63 37.83
C MET A 1 -41.81 -27.23 37.97
N LYS A 2 -42.26 -26.66 36.84
CA LYS A 2 -43.18 -25.51 36.66
C LYS A 2 -42.69 -24.07 36.97
N VAL A 3 -42.27 -23.44 35.88
CA VAL A 3 -42.56 -22.07 35.37
C VAL A 3 -43.67 -21.29 36.10
N LYS A 4 -43.43 -19.99 36.35
CA LYS A 4 -44.42 -18.93 36.07
C LYS A 4 -43.78 -17.58 35.72
N VAL A 5 -44.41 -16.97 34.72
CA VAL A 5 -44.08 -15.80 33.90
C VAL A 5 -44.39 -14.50 34.64
N PHE A 6 -43.57 -13.46 34.44
CA PHE A 6 -44.02 -12.07 34.55
C PHE A 6 -43.70 -11.32 33.26
N ASN A 7 -44.77 -11.00 32.54
CA ASN A 7 -44.81 -10.06 31.43
C ASN A 7 -45.31 -8.73 32.02
N LYS A 8 -44.65 -7.60 31.69
CA LYS A 8 -45.24 -6.38 31.10
C LYS A 8 -44.39 -5.11 31.31
N PHE A 9 -43.89 -4.59 30.19
CA PHE A 9 -43.73 -3.17 29.85
C PHE A 9 -44.93 -2.32 30.33
N PRO A 10 -44.73 -1.07 30.82
CA PRO A 10 -44.49 0.06 29.92
C PRO A 10 -43.67 1.24 30.52
N THR A 11 -42.50 1.55 29.97
CA THR A 11 -41.76 2.79 30.36
C THR A 11 -41.18 3.55 29.15
N LEU A 12 -41.45 3.11 27.92
CA LEU A 12 -40.74 3.63 26.73
C LEU A 12 -41.51 4.69 25.93
N ILE A 13 -42.72 5.10 26.35
CA ILE A 13 -43.56 6.04 25.58
C ILE A 13 -43.55 7.47 26.16
N LEU A 14 -43.03 7.68 27.38
CA LEU A 14 -43.02 9.00 28.02
C LEU A 14 -41.81 9.88 27.65
N VAL A 15 -40.75 9.31 27.07
CA VAL A 15 -39.49 10.04 26.78
C VAL A 15 -39.49 10.67 25.38
N PHE A 16 -40.34 10.21 24.46
CA PHE A 16 -40.35 10.69 23.07
C PHE A 16 -41.19 11.97 22.82
N VAL A 17 -41.95 12.44 23.81
CA VAL A 17 -42.85 13.60 23.65
C VAL A 17 -42.25 14.92 24.17
N ILE A 18 -41.16 14.88 24.95
CA ILE A 18 -40.58 16.09 25.58
C ILE A 18 -39.48 16.74 24.73
N ILE A 19 -38.90 16.05 23.75
CA ILE A 19 -37.77 16.60 22.95
C ILE A 19 -38.24 17.44 21.73
N ASN A 20 -39.48 17.29 21.27
CA ASN A 20 -39.97 18.00 20.07
C ASN A 20 -40.58 19.40 20.33
N ILE A 21 -40.48 19.97 21.53
CA ILE A 21 -41.11 21.28 21.87
C ILE A 21 -40.07 22.38 22.18
N LEU A 22 -38.77 22.14 22.00
CA LEU A 22 -37.72 23.14 22.32
C LEU A 22 -37.03 23.82 21.12
N PHE A 23 -37.49 23.63 19.88
CA PHE A 23 -36.89 24.29 18.70
C PHE A 23 -37.88 25.03 17.80
N THR A 24 -38.80 25.79 18.39
CA THR A 24 -39.46 26.87 17.63
C THR A 24 -39.51 28.16 18.45
N VAL A 25 -39.10 29.25 17.78
CA VAL A 25 -39.17 30.67 18.17
C VAL A 25 -38.03 31.18 19.07
N SER A 26 -37.03 31.87 18.49
CA SER A 26 -37.01 33.35 18.50
C SER A 26 -35.77 33.99 17.83
N CYS A 27 -36.06 34.92 16.91
CA CYS A 27 -35.38 36.21 16.66
C CYS A 27 -33.97 36.30 16.00
N SER A 28 -33.99 36.56 14.68
CA SER A 28 -33.20 37.62 14.00
C SER A 28 -33.84 38.99 14.34
N PRO A 29 -33.14 40.17 14.44
CA PRO A 29 -32.38 40.88 13.37
C PRO A 29 -31.06 41.53 13.89
N ASN A 30 -30.13 42.16 13.16
CA ASN A 30 -30.16 42.98 11.93
C ASN A 30 -28.70 43.16 11.40
N PRO A 31 -28.50 43.56 10.13
CA PRO A 31 -27.19 43.83 9.50
C PRO A 31 -26.84 45.33 9.46
N MET A 32 -25.56 45.68 9.22
CA MET A 32 -25.06 46.90 8.50
C MET A 32 -23.54 47.12 8.73
N PRO A 33 -22.83 47.93 7.91
CA PRO A 33 -23.13 48.42 6.55
C PRO A 33 -21.96 48.27 5.54
N LEU A 34 -22.33 48.33 4.25
CA LEU A 34 -21.48 48.74 3.13
C LEU A 34 -21.38 50.27 3.11
N ASP A 35 -20.19 50.81 2.91
CA ASP A 35 -19.99 52.19 2.45
C ASP A 35 -19.92 52.18 0.92
N GLU A 36 -20.89 52.86 0.30
CA GLU A 36 -20.83 53.35 -1.08
C GLU A 36 -20.00 54.64 -1.13
N ILE A 37 -19.13 54.75 -2.14
CA ILE A 37 -18.85 56.04 -2.77
C ILE A 37 -19.25 55.92 -4.25
N SER A 38 -20.30 56.68 -4.55
CA SER A 38 -20.91 57.01 -5.84
C SER A 38 -19.96 57.72 -6.83
N VAL A 39 -20.17 57.53 -8.14
CA VAL A 39 -20.89 58.46 -9.05
C VAL A 39 -20.67 58.02 -10.51
N ASP A 40 -21.78 57.99 -11.25
CA ASP A 40 -21.99 57.78 -12.69
C ASP A 40 -21.04 58.50 -13.66
N LEU A 41 -20.85 57.89 -14.83
CA LEU A 41 -21.06 58.57 -16.12
C LEU A 41 -21.27 57.58 -17.27
N GLU A 42 -22.43 57.71 -17.91
CA GLU A 42 -22.83 57.07 -19.17
C GLU A 42 -21.84 57.39 -20.31
N ALA A 43 -21.59 56.41 -21.19
CA ALA A 43 -22.04 56.43 -22.59
C ALA A 43 -21.15 55.58 -23.53
N ASP A 44 -21.85 54.96 -24.49
CA ASP A 44 -21.41 54.54 -25.82
C ASP A 44 -20.50 53.31 -26.00
N VAL A 45 -21.17 52.22 -26.38
CA VAL A 45 -20.63 51.17 -27.23
C VAL A 45 -20.19 51.78 -28.58
N LYS A 46 -18.89 51.75 -28.85
CA LYS A 46 -18.35 51.75 -30.22
C LYS A 46 -17.40 50.57 -30.38
N VAL A 47 -17.85 49.60 -31.16
CA VAL A 47 -17.03 48.52 -31.72
C VAL A 47 -16.02 49.15 -32.69
N SER A 48 -14.73 49.03 -32.41
CA SER A 48 -13.67 49.05 -33.42
C SER A 48 -12.39 48.45 -32.85
N ASP A 49 -11.83 47.53 -33.63
CA ASP A 49 -10.46 47.00 -33.62
C ASP A 49 -10.14 45.80 -32.71
N ASN A 50 -10.03 44.64 -33.37
CA ASN A 50 -9.59 43.32 -32.91
C ASN A 50 -8.12 43.28 -32.41
N THR A 51 -7.60 44.36 -31.84
CA THR A 51 -6.22 44.48 -31.36
C THR A 51 -6.09 44.60 -29.85
N GLU A 52 -7.18 44.82 -29.10
CA GLU A 52 -7.15 44.81 -27.62
C GLU A 52 -7.40 43.43 -26.98
N LEU A 53 -8.00 42.47 -27.70
CA LEU A 53 -8.17 41.09 -27.21
C LEU A 53 -6.86 40.27 -27.20
N LEU A 54 -5.78 40.77 -27.80
CA LEU A 54 -4.47 40.12 -27.84
C LEU A 54 -3.43 40.76 -26.91
N LEU A 55 -3.78 41.84 -26.21
CA LEU A 55 -2.88 42.54 -25.29
C LEU A 55 -3.22 42.32 -23.81
N SER A 56 -4.40 41.80 -23.45
CA SER A 56 -4.69 41.35 -22.08
C SER A 56 -4.05 40.00 -21.71
N HIS A 57 -3.45 39.29 -22.68
CA HIS A 57 -2.78 38.01 -22.45
C HIS A 57 -1.28 38.12 -22.18
N LYS A 58 -0.73 39.32 -21.94
CA LYS A 58 0.73 39.50 -21.83
C LYS A 58 1.28 40.09 -20.53
N ASP A 59 0.45 40.55 -19.59
CA ASP A 59 0.94 41.12 -18.32
C ASP A 59 0.27 40.50 -17.07
N THR A 60 0.19 39.17 -17.05
CA THR A 60 0.17 38.42 -15.78
C THR A 60 1.08 37.20 -15.92
N SER A 61 2.34 37.42 -16.28
CA SER A 61 3.41 36.47 -15.96
C SER A 61 3.79 36.65 -14.49
N ALA A 62 2.88 36.26 -13.59
CA ALA A 62 3.36 35.63 -12.38
C ALA A 62 3.80 34.25 -12.84
N ASP A 63 5.07 33.92 -12.63
CA ASP A 63 5.59 32.57 -12.84
C ASP A 63 4.65 31.56 -12.15
N GLU A 64 3.70 31.00 -12.90
CA GLU A 64 3.29 29.63 -12.67
C GLU A 64 4.57 28.83 -12.91
N LYS A 65 5.29 28.61 -11.80
CA LYS A 65 6.18 27.46 -11.72
C LYS A 65 5.34 26.30 -12.19
N ILE A 66 5.58 25.86 -13.42
CA ILE A 66 5.35 24.49 -13.84
C ILE A 66 5.96 23.69 -12.71
N GLU A 67 5.12 23.16 -11.82
CA GLU A 67 5.55 22.28 -10.75
C GLU A 67 6.27 21.15 -11.46
N GLU A 68 7.59 21.22 -11.35
CA GLU A 68 8.54 20.20 -11.72
C GLU A 68 7.96 18.89 -11.21
N PHE A 69 7.53 18.02 -12.15
CA PHE A 69 6.93 16.71 -11.91
C PHE A 69 7.38 16.16 -10.55
N SER A 70 6.45 16.10 -9.59
CA SER A 70 6.78 15.65 -8.24
C SER A 70 7.52 14.32 -8.37
N THR A 71 8.76 14.30 -7.92
CA THR A 71 9.70 13.17 -8.05
C THR A 71 9.10 11.80 -7.64
N PRO A 72 8.13 11.70 -6.69
CA PRO A 72 7.52 10.41 -6.36
C PRO A 72 6.76 9.76 -7.52
N LEU A 73 5.85 10.49 -8.18
CA LEU A 73 5.01 9.91 -9.25
C LEU A 73 5.85 9.42 -10.44
N LYS A 74 6.94 10.13 -10.76
CA LYS A 74 7.85 9.70 -11.82
C LYS A 74 8.52 8.37 -11.47
N ASN A 75 9.00 8.23 -10.24
CA ASN A 75 9.65 7.00 -9.78
C ASN A 75 8.65 5.84 -9.74
N GLU A 76 7.44 6.06 -9.24
CA GLU A 76 6.39 5.04 -9.20
C GLU A 76 5.90 4.65 -10.60
N LEU A 77 5.88 5.58 -11.56
CA LEU A 77 5.56 5.28 -12.96
C LEU A 77 6.61 4.38 -13.60
N GLU A 78 7.90 4.72 -13.49
CA GLU A 78 8.98 3.88 -14.02
C GLU A 78 9.05 2.52 -13.32
N GLY A 79 8.84 2.51 -12.00
CA GLY A 79 8.70 1.29 -11.22
C GLY A 79 7.54 0.43 -11.69
N LEU A 80 6.37 1.02 -11.98
CA LEU A 80 5.21 0.26 -12.48
C LEU A 80 5.47 -0.32 -13.87
N LYS A 81 6.13 0.44 -14.78
CA LYS A 81 6.54 -0.08 -16.08
C LYS A 81 7.42 -1.32 -15.94
N TYR A 82 8.41 -1.25 -15.04
CA TYR A 82 9.28 -2.38 -14.75
C TYR A 82 8.49 -3.58 -14.21
N VAL A 83 7.65 -3.37 -13.19
CA VAL A 83 6.82 -4.41 -12.59
C VAL A 83 5.89 -5.07 -13.60
N LEU A 84 5.35 -4.32 -14.56
CA LEU A 84 4.42 -4.81 -15.59
C LEU A 84 5.11 -5.48 -16.79
N THR A 85 6.44 -5.52 -16.86
CA THR A 85 7.18 -6.17 -17.96
C THR A 85 6.65 -7.57 -18.32
N PRO A 86 6.33 -8.48 -17.37
CA PRO A 86 5.79 -9.80 -17.70
C PRO A 86 4.43 -9.75 -18.43
N TYR A 87 3.60 -8.74 -18.16
CA TYR A 87 2.31 -8.57 -18.83
C TYR A 87 2.43 -7.96 -20.21
N LEU A 88 3.50 -7.19 -20.46
CA LEU A 88 3.68 -6.39 -21.68
C LEU A 88 4.63 -7.03 -22.70
N SER A 89 5.34 -8.09 -22.31
CA SER A 89 6.27 -8.82 -23.19
C SER A 89 5.59 -10.00 -23.87
N SER A 90 5.61 -10.04 -25.20
CA SER A 90 4.88 -11.04 -26.01
C SER A 90 5.42 -12.47 -25.91
N ASP A 91 6.63 -12.63 -25.39
CA ASP A 91 7.30 -13.90 -25.12
C ASP A 91 7.00 -14.45 -23.71
N ASN A 92 6.37 -13.64 -22.85
CA ASN A 92 6.05 -14.04 -21.49
C ASN A 92 4.71 -14.78 -21.41
N VAL A 93 4.62 -15.81 -20.56
CA VAL A 93 3.39 -16.60 -20.35
C VAL A 93 2.24 -15.76 -19.78
N PHE A 94 2.56 -14.65 -19.10
CA PHE A 94 1.57 -13.73 -18.52
C PHE A 94 1.18 -12.58 -19.45
N PHE A 95 1.58 -12.62 -20.73
CA PHE A 95 1.27 -11.58 -21.69
C PHE A 95 -0.24 -11.32 -21.82
N VAL A 96 -0.66 -10.06 -21.67
CA VAL A 96 -2.09 -9.69 -21.66
C VAL A 96 -2.70 -9.51 -23.04
N GLY A 97 -1.93 -9.76 -24.11
CA GLY A 97 -2.34 -9.58 -25.50
C GLY A 97 -2.03 -8.17 -26.04
N SER A 98 -1.83 -8.07 -27.36
CA SER A 98 -1.37 -6.84 -28.02
C SER A 98 -2.29 -5.64 -27.82
N GLU A 99 -3.61 -5.83 -27.90
CA GLU A 99 -4.55 -4.72 -27.70
C GLU A 99 -4.48 -4.14 -26.29
N ASN A 100 -4.35 -5.01 -25.28
CA ASN A 100 -4.23 -4.58 -23.89
C ASN A 100 -2.86 -3.96 -23.63
N LYS A 101 -1.79 -4.52 -24.20
CA LYS A 101 -0.45 -3.91 -24.17
C LYS A 101 -0.50 -2.49 -24.72
N ASP A 102 -1.02 -2.30 -25.93
CA ASP A 102 -1.07 -1.00 -26.59
C ASP A 102 -1.87 0.02 -25.76
N PHE A 103 -2.99 -0.41 -25.16
CA PHE A 103 -3.76 0.44 -24.26
C PHE A 103 -2.99 0.79 -22.98
N ILE A 104 -2.33 -0.18 -22.33
CA ILE A 104 -1.59 0.08 -21.09
C ILE A 104 -0.37 0.96 -21.35
N GLU A 105 0.43 0.68 -22.37
CA GLU A 105 1.66 1.44 -22.66
C GLU A 105 1.36 2.86 -23.16
N ASN A 106 0.44 3.01 -24.12
CA ASN A 106 0.24 4.29 -24.81
C ASN A 106 -0.76 5.23 -24.11
N TYR A 107 -1.66 4.69 -23.28
CA TYR A 107 -2.63 5.49 -22.52
C TYR A 107 -2.35 5.48 -21.02
N PHE A 108 -2.28 4.31 -20.38
CA PHE A 108 -2.21 4.26 -18.91
C PHE A 108 -0.85 4.69 -18.36
N LEU A 109 0.24 4.12 -18.89
CA LEU A 109 1.62 4.38 -18.46
C LEU A 109 2.28 5.54 -19.23
N ASN A 110 1.48 6.29 -20.00
CA ASN A 110 1.95 7.49 -20.66
C ASN A 110 2.22 8.57 -19.60
N PRO A 111 3.38 9.24 -19.60
CA PRO A 111 3.66 10.33 -18.67
C PRO A 111 2.84 11.61 -18.93
N ASP A 112 2.31 11.79 -20.14
CA ASP A 112 1.57 12.98 -20.54
C ASP A 112 0.13 12.91 -20.05
N ASP A 113 -0.36 13.94 -19.35
CA ASP A 113 -1.72 14.04 -18.82
C ASP A 113 -2.02 13.14 -17.59
N THR A 114 -1.02 12.79 -16.78
CA THR A 114 -1.24 11.99 -15.55
C THR A 114 -2.15 12.66 -14.54
N ASN A 115 -2.22 13.99 -14.54
CA ASN A 115 -3.10 14.77 -13.67
C ASN A 115 -4.58 14.76 -14.10
N LEU A 116 -4.89 14.27 -15.31
CA LEU A 116 -6.27 14.23 -15.77
C LEU A 116 -7.06 13.11 -15.09
N SER A 117 -8.34 13.37 -14.86
CA SER A 117 -9.27 12.38 -14.32
C SER A 117 -9.41 11.21 -15.30
N ILE A 118 -9.38 10.00 -14.77
CA ILE A 118 -9.63 8.80 -15.55
C ILE A 118 -11.13 8.60 -15.78
N SER A 119 -11.51 8.11 -16.97
CA SER A 119 -12.89 7.66 -17.19
C SER A 119 -13.16 6.37 -16.40
N THR A 120 -14.39 6.15 -15.96
CA THR A 120 -14.79 4.93 -15.26
C THR A 120 -14.64 3.70 -16.16
N ALA A 121 -14.81 3.87 -17.47
CA ALA A 121 -14.61 2.80 -18.44
C ALA A 121 -13.13 2.39 -18.53
N ASP A 122 -12.23 3.37 -18.60
CA ASP A 122 -10.79 3.12 -18.63
C ASP A 122 -10.29 2.58 -17.30
N TRP A 123 -10.76 3.11 -16.17
CA TRP A 123 -10.47 2.57 -14.84
C TRP A 123 -10.88 1.10 -14.73
N LYS A 124 -12.11 0.76 -15.13
CA LYS A 124 -12.58 -0.63 -15.18
C LYS A 124 -11.70 -1.49 -16.09
N ARG A 125 -11.31 -0.99 -17.27
CA ARG A 125 -10.46 -1.72 -18.22
C ARG A 125 -9.09 -2.01 -17.63
N ILE A 126 -8.46 -1.01 -17.01
CA ILE A 126 -7.16 -1.17 -16.34
C ILE A 126 -7.27 -2.20 -15.22
N VAL A 127 -8.25 -2.05 -14.31
CA VAL A 127 -8.44 -3.00 -13.21
C VAL A 127 -8.68 -4.42 -13.73
N LYS A 128 -9.47 -4.57 -14.80
CA LYS A 128 -9.72 -5.87 -15.44
C LYS A 128 -8.43 -6.50 -15.97
N ILE A 129 -7.61 -5.72 -16.68
CA ILE A 129 -6.35 -6.19 -17.28
C ILE A 129 -5.34 -6.53 -16.18
N LEU A 130 -5.08 -5.58 -15.28
CA LEU A 130 -3.98 -5.68 -14.31
C LEU A 130 -4.28 -6.67 -13.17
N LEU A 131 -5.55 -6.90 -12.83
CA LEU A 131 -5.94 -7.96 -11.88
C LEU A 131 -6.33 -9.28 -12.56
N VAL A 132 -6.17 -9.36 -13.89
CA VAL A 132 -6.44 -10.55 -14.72
C VAL A 132 -7.85 -11.11 -14.46
N PHE A 133 -8.84 -10.23 -14.48
CA PHE A 133 -10.24 -10.61 -14.40
C PHE A 133 -10.78 -10.98 -15.78
N ASP A 134 -11.21 -12.22 -15.92
CA ASP A 134 -11.96 -12.71 -17.07
C ASP A 134 -13.46 -12.36 -16.95
N ASP A 135 -14.26 -12.83 -17.89
CA ASP A 135 -15.65 -12.41 -18.02
C ASP A 135 -16.57 -12.91 -16.87
N LYS A 136 -16.17 -13.93 -16.10
CA LYS A 136 -16.93 -14.34 -14.90
C LYS A 136 -16.99 -13.24 -13.85
N TYR A 137 -16.00 -12.35 -13.80
CA TYR A 137 -15.94 -11.25 -12.82
C TYR A 137 -16.58 -9.94 -13.32
N ASN A 138 -17.18 -9.92 -14.51
CA ASN A 138 -17.83 -8.72 -15.04
C ASN A 138 -18.95 -8.19 -14.11
N SER A 139 -19.64 -9.08 -13.37
CA SER A 139 -20.64 -8.68 -12.36
C SER A 139 -20.00 -7.95 -11.18
N SER A 140 -18.88 -8.46 -10.65
CA SER A 140 -18.10 -7.81 -9.59
C SER A 140 -17.53 -6.47 -10.04
N LEU A 141 -16.93 -6.40 -11.23
CA LEU A 141 -16.43 -5.14 -11.82
C LEU A 141 -17.55 -4.12 -12.00
N THR A 142 -18.75 -4.56 -12.39
CA THR A 142 -19.90 -3.66 -12.52
C THR A 142 -20.37 -3.17 -11.15
N LYS A 143 -20.50 -4.09 -10.19
CA LYS A 143 -20.93 -3.78 -8.82
C LYS A 143 -19.99 -2.80 -8.11
N TYR A 144 -18.67 -3.00 -8.24
CA TYR A 144 -17.67 -2.27 -7.46
C TYR A 144 -17.04 -1.08 -8.20
N ILE A 145 -17.19 -0.97 -9.52
CA ILE A 145 -16.69 0.17 -10.30
C ILE A 145 -17.83 0.85 -11.06
N SER A 146 -18.44 0.16 -12.02
CA SER A 146 -19.35 0.82 -12.99
C SER A 146 -20.57 1.47 -12.35
N ASN A 147 -21.12 0.90 -11.27
CA ASN A 147 -22.28 1.45 -10.58
C ASN A 147 -22.03 2.77 -9.84
N PHE A 148 -20.76 3.19 -9.72
CA PHE A 148 -20.34 4.44 -9.08
C PHE A 148 -19.90 5.51 -10.10
N ALA A 149 -20.15 5.31 -11.39
CA ALA A 149 -19.85 6.29 -12.41
C ALA A 149 -20.70 7.56 -12.22
N ALA A 150 -20.04 8.72 -12.18
CA ALA A 150 -20.65 10.04 -12.21
C ALA A 150 -19.96 10.88 -13.30
N ASP A 151 -20.72 11.37 -14.28
CA ASP A 151 -20.18 12.11 -15.44
C ASP A 151 -19.04 11.38 -16.15
N GLU A 152 -19.23 10.08 -16.38
CA GLU A 152 -18.24 9.15 -16.95
C GLU A 152 -16.95 8.99 -16.13
N LYS A 153 -16.83 9.63 -14.96
CA LYS A 153 -15.69 9.58 -14.05
C LYS A 153 -16.04 8.86 -12.75
N ILE A 154 -15.03 8.59 -11.94
CA ILE A 154 -15.20 7.92 -10.65
C ILE A 154 -14.51 8.72 -9.54
N GLU A 155 -15.25 8.98 -8.46
CA GLU A 155 -14.69 9.62 -7.26
C GLU A 155 -13.73 8.66 -6.55
N ARG A 156 -12.71 9.23 -5.90
CA ARG A 156 -11.64 8.47 -5.21
C ARG A 156 -12.19 7.50 -4.17
N GLN A 157 -13.21 7.89 -3.40
CA GLN A 157 -13.80 7.00 -2.39
C GLN A 157 -14.36 5.70 -2.99
N TYR A 158 -15.00 5.78 -4.15
CA TYR A 158 -15.57 4.62 -4.83
C TYR A 158 -14.50 3.83 -5.58
N ALA A 159 -13.52 4.50 -6.17
CA ALA A 159 -12.43 3.84 -6.87
C ALA A 159 -11.58 2.99 -5.91
N VAL A 160 -11.17 3.54 -4.76
CA VAL A 160 -10.34 2.85 -3.77
C VAL A 160 -11.13 1.75 -3.07
N SER A 161 -12.34 2.03 -2.59
CA SER A 161 -13.16 0.99 -1.93
C SER A 161 -13.56 -0.13 -2.89
N GLY A 162 -13.86 0.21 -4.16
CA GLY A 162 -14.12 -0.74 -5.22
C GLY A 162 -12.89 -1.61 -5.53
N LEU A 163 -11.70 -0.99 -5.62
CA LEU A 163 -10.44 -1.69 -5.82
C LEU A 163 -10.16 -2.66 -4.68
N MET A 164 -10.34 -2.26 -3.41
CA MET A 164 -10.15 -3.14 -2.26
C MET A 164 -11.05 -4.37 -2.31
N ASN A 165 -12.33 -4.21 -2.65
CA ASN A 165 -13.25 -5.35 -2.84
C ASN A 165 -12.83 -6.29 -3.97
N LEU A 166 -12.16 -5.78 -5.00
CA LEU A 166 -11.66 -6.59 -6.10
C LEU A 166 -10.34 -7.26 -5.74
N LEU A 167 -9.46 -6.59 -5.00
CA LEU A 167 -8.23 -7.17 -4.48
C LEU A 167 -8.52 -8.31 -3.50
N SER A 168 -9.57 -8.22 -2.67
CA SER A 168 -9.95 -9.34 -1.79
C SER A 168 -10.39 -10.59 -2.55
N ILE A 169 -11.01 -10.41 -3.73
CA ILE A 169 -11.34 -11.55 -4.61
C ILE A 169 -10.06 -12.15 -5.16
N ARG A 170 -9.06 -11.33 -5.50
CA ARG A 170 -7.88 -11.80 -6.22
C ARG A 170 -6.76 -12.33 -5.33
N TYR A 171 -6.50 -11.69 -4.21
CA TYR A 171 -5.39 -11.99 -3.30
C TYR A 171 -5.88 -12.59 -1.97
N SER A 172 -7.16 -12.95 -1.87
CA SER A 172 -7.78 -13.42 -0.61
C SER A 172 -7.54 -12.48 0.57
N LEU A 173 -7.47 -11.16 0.32
CA LEU A 173 -7.23 -10.17 1.36
C LEU A 173 -8.48 -10.03 2.25
N PRO A 174 -8.34 -10.15 3.57
CA PRO A 174 -9.42 -9.84 4.50
C PRO A 174 -9.70 -8.34 4.49
N LEU A 175 -10.99 -7.99 4.40
CA LEU A 175 -11.46 -6.59 4.33
C LEU A 175 -11.96 -6.04 5.65
N GLU A 176 -12.07 -6.89 6.66
CA GLU A 176 -12.50 -6.46 7.99
C GLU A 176 -11.40 -5.63 8.66
N ILE A 177 -11.81 -4.57 9.33
CA ILE A 177 -10.96 -3.72 10.16
C ILE A 177 -11.57 -3.67 11.55
N GLU A 178 -10.73 -3.83 12.56
CA GLU A 178 -11.15 -3.70 13.95
C GLU A 178 -11.40 -2.24 14.34
N SER A 179 -12.21 -2.01 15.37
CA SER A 179 -12.52 -0.65 15.82
C SER A 179 -11.28 0.11 16.33
N GLU A 180 -10.33 -0.61 16.92
CA GLU A 180 -9.06 -0.04 17.39
C GLU A 180 -8.15 0.35 16.22
N ASP A 181 -8.15 -0.49 15.18
CA ASP A 181 -7.49 -0.22 13.91
C ASP A 181 -8.07 0.99 13.19
N MET A 182 -9.41 1.17 13.23
CA MET A 182 -10.05 2.39 12.75
C MET A 182 -9.58 3.63 13.50
N GLN A 183 -9.41 3.55 14.82
CA GLN A 183 -8.94 4.69 15.62
C GLN A 183 -7.49 5.05 15.31
N LYS A 184 -6.62 4.06 15.07
CA LYS A 184 -5.23 4.26 14.61
C LYS A 184 -5.18 4.86 13.19
N SER A 185 -6.23 4.71 12.40
CA SER A 185 -6.38 5.31 11.07
C SER A 185 -6.98 6.73 11.05
N ASN A 186 -7.30 7.33 12.21
CA ASN A 186 -7.71 8.75 12.32
C ASN A 186 -6.59 9.77 11.94
N ILE A 187 -5.53 9.29 11.29
CA ILE A 187 -4.44 10.10 10.73
C ILE A 187 -4.88 10.76 9.41
N ILE A 188 -5.85 10.19 8.69
CA ILE A 188 -6.41 10.80 7.48
C ILE A 188 -7.39 11.91 7.89
N ASN A 189 -7.03 13.16 7.60
CA ASN A 189 -7.70 14.34 8.16
C ASN A 189 -9.14 14.52 7.68
N ASP A 190 -9.45 14.08 6.46
CA ASP A 190 -10.74 14.22 5.79
C ASP A 190 -11.47 12.87 5.64
N LEU A 191 -11.13 11.89 6.49
CA LEU A 191 -11.80 10.60 6.51
C LEU A 191 -13.29 10.72 6.86
N ASP A 192 -13.67 11.74 7.63
CA ASP A 192 -15.07 11.97 8.02
C ASP A 192 -15.97 12.34 6.84
N ASP A 193 -15.40 12.86 5.75
CA ASP A 193 -16.11 13.23 4.52
C ASP A 193 -16.39 12.01 3.61
N VAL A 194 -15.83 10.85 3.94
CA VAL A 194 -16.09 9.58 3.24
C VAL A 194 -17.43 9.00 3.68
N ASP A 195 -18.18 8.40 2.75
CA ASP A 195 -19.37 7.60 3.09
C ASP A 195 -19.05 6.49 4.11
N GLU A 196 -19.85 6.34 5.17
CA GLU A 196 -19.65 5.34 6.25
C GLU A 196 -19.40 3.91 5.74
N LYS A 197 -20.10 3.50 4.66
CA LYS A 197 -19.93 2.18 4.02
C LYS A 197 -18.55 1.94 3.38
N HIS A 198 -17.77 2.99 3.16
CA HIS A 198 -16.47 2.95 2.46
C HIS A 198 -15.30 3.32 3.39
N LYS A 199 -15.55 3.96 4.53
CA LYS A 199 -14.52 4.38 5.50
C LYS A 199 -13.56 3.25 5.89
N SER A 200 -14.09 2.08 6.25
CA SER A 200 -13.25 0.94 6.65
C SER A 200 -12.33 0.45 5.54
N LEU A 201 -12.81 0.40 4.30
CA LEU A 201 -12.00 -0.04 3.15
C LEU A 201 -10.90 0.95 2.81
N ILE A 202 -11.17 2.25 2.93
CA ILE A 202 -10.16 3.30 2.72
C ILE A 202 -9.11 3.27 3.83
N CYS A 203 -9.52 3.08 5.09
CA CYS A 203 -8.60 2.85 6.19
C CYS A 203 -7.70 1.63 5.95
N LYS A 204 -8.27 0.53 5.43
CA LYS A 204 -7.50 -0.68 5.09
C LYS A 204 -6.51 -0.44 3.97
N ALA A 205 -6.95 0.22 2.91
CA ALA A 205 -6.08 0.59 1.80
C ALA A 205 -4.91 1.45 2.30
N PHE A 206 -5.17 2.43 3.15
CA PHE A 206 -4.13 3.28 3.73
C PHE A 206 -3.13 2.44 4.54
N ARG A 207 -3.60 1.65 5.50
CA ARG A 207 -2.74 0.82 6.37
C ARG A 207 -1.91 -0.19 5.59
N LEU A 208 -2.43 -0.75 4.51
CA LEU A 208 -1.68 -1.67 3.64
C LEU A 208 -0.72 -0.96 2.68
N GLY A 209 -0.73 0.38 2.67
CA GLY A 209 0.10 1.19 1.78
C GLY A 209 -0.43 1.29 0.34
N PHE A 210 -1.69 0.96 0.10
CA PHE A 210 -2.29 0.90 -1.24
C PHE A 210 -2.95 2.20 -1.69
N THR A 211 -3.04 3.21 -0.82
CA THR A 211 -3.41 4.57 -1.23
C THR A 211 -2.28 5.22 -2.02
N ASP A 212 -2.63 6.14 -2.92
CA ASP A 212 -1.65 6.88 -3.71
C ASP A 212 -0.77 7.82 -2.88
N PHE A 213 0.31 8.29 -3.52
CA PHE A 213 1.34 9.16 -2.94
C PHE A 213 0.81 10.44 -2.28
N THR A 214 -0.30 11.00 -2.76
CA THR A 214 -0.84 12.24 -2.19
C THR A 214 -1.43 12.02 -0.79
N VAL A 215 -2.00 10.86 -0.52
CA VAL A 215 -2.57 10.54 0.81
C VAL A 215 -1.45 10.32 1.82
N GLU A 216 -0.34 9.74 1.37
CA GLU A 216 0.84 9.50 2.18
C GLU A 216 1.55 10.79 2.58
N GLU A 217 1.68 11.73 1.63
CA GLU A 217 2.35 13.03 1.82
C GLU A 217 1.50 14.02 2.63
N TYR A 218 0.23 14.20 2.27
CA TYR A 218 -0.60 15.28 2.83
C TYR A 218 -1.57 14.82 3.92
N ARG A 219 -1.70 13.50 4.15
CA ARG A 219 -2.72 12.92 5.04
C ARG A 219 -4.15 13.36 4.68
N LEU A 220 -4.39 13.61 3.40
CA LEU A 220 -5.68 14.03 2.83
C LEU A 220 -6.10 13.05 1.73
N PHE A 221 -7.24 12.42 1.90
CA PHE A 221 -7.77 11.43 0.98
C PHE A 221 -8.55 12.03 -0.19
N ARG A 222 -9.24 13.16 0.02
CA ARG A 222 -10.06 13.90 -0.96
C ARG A 222 -11.17 13.04 -1.58
N PRO A 223 -12.15 12.56 -0.78
CA PRO A 223 -13.07 11.48 -1.18
C PRO A 223 -13.88 11.75 -2.44
N SER A 224 -14.38 12.98 -2.60
CA SER A 224 -15.26 13.38 -3.71
C SER A 224 -14.51 13.88 -4.96
N VAL A 225 -13.17 13.95 -4.91
CA VAL A 225 -12.37 14.31 -6.09
C VAL A 225 -12.32 13.11 -7.03
N TYR A 226 -12.38 13.35 -8.34
CA TYR A 226 -12.25 12.29 -9.34
C TYR A 226 -10.83 11.72 -9.36
N LEU A 227 -10.72 10.39 -9.44
CA LEU A 227 -9.44 9.68 -9.53
C LEU A 227 -8.65 10.17 -10.75
N SER A 228 -7.40 10.57 -10.56
CA SER A 228 -6.49 10.87 -11.66
C SER A 228 -5.73 9.64 -12.14
N ARG A 229 -5.17 9.70 -13.36
CA ARG A 229 -4.36 8.61 -13.89
C ARG A 229 -3.07 8.41 -13.08
N GLY A 230 -2.45 9.50 -12.61
CA GLY A 230 -1.26 9.46 -11.75
C GLY A 230 -1.52 8.79 -10.41
N GLU A 231 -2.67 9.08 -9.79
CA GLU A 231 -3.10 8.40 -8.56
C GLU A 231 -3.35 6.91 -8.80
N ALA A 232 -3.96 6.55 -9.94
CA ALA A 232 -4.14 5.16 -10.35
C ALA A 232 -2.81 4.41 -10.56
N ILE A 233 -1.83 5.03 -11.22
CA ILE A 233 -0.46 4.50 -11.38
C ILE A 233 0.16 4.24 -10.01
N SER A 234 0.09 5.23 -9.13
CA SER A 234 0.65 5.15 -7.77
C SER A 234 0.07 3.98 -6.96
N MET A 235 -1.26 3.85 -6.95
CA MET A 235 -1.93 2.74 -6.27
C MET A 235 -1.48 1.38 -6.82
N PHE A 236 -1.44 1.20 -8.14
CA PHE A 236 -1.04 -0.08 -8.74
C PHE A 236 0.42 -0.40 -8.52
N TYR A 237 1.31 0.60 -8.59
CA TYR A 237 2.73 0.39 -8.27
C TYR A 237 2.89 -0.16 -6.86
N ARG A 238 2.29 0.52 -5.87
CA ARG A 238 2.34 0.14 -4.45
C ARG A 238 1.71 -1.23 -4.20
N ILE A 239 0.58 -1.53 -4.84
CA ILE A 239 -0.07 -2.84 -4.74
C ILE A 239 0.85 -3.94 -5.28
N PHE A 240 1.43 -3.77 -6.46
CA PHE A 240 2.23 -4.83 -7.10
C PHE A 240 3.67 -4.92 -6.60
N SER A 241 4.23 -3.84 -6.04
CA SER A 241 5.47 -3.91 -5.28
C SER A 241 5.26 -4.70 -3.98
N ASN A 242 4.08 -4.57 -3.36
CA ASN A 242 3.79 -5.19 -2.07
C ASN A 242 3.27 -6.63 -2.18
N LEU A 243 2.37 -6.90 -3.12
CA LEU A 243 1.68 -8.20 -3.27
C LEU A 243 2.14 -9.01 -4.49
N GLY A 244 2.95 -8.41 -5.37
CA GLY A 244 3.29 -9.02 -6.65
C GLY A 244 2.17 -9.03 -7.68
N LEU A 245 2.48 -9.49 -8.89
CA LEU A 245 1.50 -9.60 -9.97
C LEU A 245 0.58 -10.80 -9.76
N PRO A 246 -0.73 -10.65 -10.01
CA PRO A 246 -1.66 -11.76 -9.84
C PRO A 246 -1.49 -12.82 -10.94
N ILE A 247 -1.26 -14.07 -10.58
CA ILE A 247 -1.16 -15.18 -11.54
C ILE A 247 -2.56 -15.75 -11.83
N ASN A 248 -2.87 -16.04 -13.10
CA ASN A 248 -4.17 -16.59 -13.48
C ASN A 248 -4.34 -18.01 -12.92
N GLU A 249 -5.45 -18.30 -12.24
CA GLU A 249 -5.78 -19.60 -11.61
C GLU A 249 -5.77 -20.81 -12.58
N HIS A 250 -5.54 -20.56 -13.87
CA HIS A 250 -5.43 -21.58 -14.92
C HIS A 250 -3.99 -22.04 -15.19
N SER A 251 -2.98 -21.55 -14.46
CA SER A 251 -1.58 -22.00 -14.63
C SER A 251 -1.15 -23.16 -13.73
N ASP A 252 -2.08 -23.87 -13.08
CA ASP A 252 -1.80 -25.04 -12.22
C ASP A 252 -1.29 -26.29 -12.97
N THR A 253 -0.90 -26.14 -14.23
CA THR A 253 -0.21 -27.20 -14.97
C THR A 253 0.84 -26.55 -15.84
N LEU A 254 2.10 -26.56 -15.38
CA LEU A 254 3.26 -26.90 -16.19
C LEU A 254 4.54 -26.79 -15.33
N TYR A 255 4.96 -27.94 -14.80
CA TYR A 255 6.37 -28.18 -14.50
C TYR A 255 7.14 -28.01 -15.82
N TYR A 256 8.02 -27.01 -15.90
CA TYR A 256 8.93 -26.89 -17.03
C TYR A 256 10.36 -27.20 -16.60
N GLU A 257 10.89 -28.25 -17.21
CA GLU A 257 12.31 -28.56 -17.28
C GLU A 257 13.07 -27.39 -17.93
N THR A 258 14.21 -27.09 -17.32
CA THR A 258 15.24 -26.12 -17.69
C THR A 258 15.64 -26.17 -19.17
N GLY A 259 15.58 -25.01 -19.84
CA GLY A 259 16.41 -24.68 -21.00
C GLY A 259 17.65 -23.88 -20.57
N PRO A 260 18.82 -24.05 -21.21
CA PRO A 260 20.08 -23.49 -20.75
C PRO A 260 20.12 -21.96 -20.93
N CYS A 261 20.44 -21.26 -19.84
CA CYS A 261 20.65 -19.81 -19.81
C CYS A 261 21.94 -19.46 -20.56
N VAL A 262 21.82 -18.65 -21.62
CA VAL A 262 22.99 -18.05 -22.28
C VAL A 262 23.42 -16.87 -21.42
N HIS A 263 24.63 -16.94 -20.87
CA HIS A 263 25.29 -15.83 -20.19
C HIS A 263 25.48 -14.67 -21.18
N GLU A 264 24.78 -13.56 -20.97
CA GLU A 264 25.21 -12.26 -21.48
C GLU A 264 25.87 -11.46 -20.35
N GLU A 265 27.05 -10.93 -20.67
CA GLU A 265 27.94 -10.23 -19.76
C GLU A 265 27.28 -8.96 -19.20
N VAL A 266 27.25 -8.89 -17.86
CA VAL A 266 26.77 -7.75 -17.09
C VAL A 266 27.65 -6.54 -17.39
N SER A 267 27.08 -5.57 -18.09
CA SER A 267 27.63 -4.21 -18.15
C SER A 267 27.36 -3.55 -16.80
N THR A 268 28.40 -3.00 -16.17
CA THR A 268 28.31 -2.28 -14.89
C THR A 268 27.34 -1.10 -14.98
N PRO A 269 26.33 -0.98 -14.08
CA PRO A 269 25.44 0.18 -14.06
C PRO A 269 26.14 1.41 -13.47
N ASP A 270 25.93 2.53 -14.13
CA ASP A 270 26.29 3.87 -13.66
C ASP A 270 25.46 4.19 -12.41
N GLN A 271 26.10 4.67 -11.34
CA GLN A 271 25.46 4.93 -10.05
C GLN A 271 24.60 6.19 -10.12
N SER A 272 23.37 6.05 -10.59
CA SER A 272 22.30 7.02 -10.38
C SER A 272 21.15 6.35 -9.63
N HIS A 273 21.04 6.60 -8.32
CA HIS A 273 19.92 6.26 -7.43
C HIS A 273 18.97 5.15 -7.94
N GLU A 274 19.46 3.91 -8.01
CA GLU A 274 18.59 2.77 -8.24
C GLU A 274 17.74 2.56 -6.98
N ALA A 275 16.42 2.62 -7.13
CA ALA A 275 15.49 2.32 -6.04
C ALA A 275 15.73 0.88 -5.56
N TYR A 276 15.78 0.69 -4.24
CA TYR A 276 15.98 -0.63 -3.64
C TYR A 276 14.90 -1.60 -4.14
N SER A 277 15.31 -2.68 -4.80
CA SER A 277 14.43 -3.62 -5.50
C SER A 277 14.53 -5.04 -4.94
N ILE A 278 13.68 -5.95 -5.42
CA ILE A 278 13.74 -7.38 -5.05
C ILE A 278 15.08 -7.98 -5.48
N GLU A 279 15.65 -7.52 -6.59
CA GLU A 279 16.97 -7.92 -7.06
C GLU A 279 18.07 -7.46 -6.08
N ASN A 280 17.95 -6.27 -5.49
CA ASN A 280 18.86 -5.84 -4.42
C ASN A 280 18.77 -6.78 -3.21
N ILE A 281 17.56 -7.15 -2.79
CA ILE A 281 17.33 -8.10 -1.71
C ILE A 281 17.98 -9.46 -2.01
N TYR A 282 17.76 -9.98 -3.23
CA TYR A 282 18.33 -11.25 -3.66
C TYR A 282 19.86 -11.21 -3.70
N ASN A 283 20.44 -10.16 -4.26
CA ASN A 283 21.88 -10.01 -4.36
C ASN A 283 22.53 -9.89 -2.97
N GLU A 284 21.94 -9.11 -2.06
CA GLU A 284 22.41 -8.99 -0.67
C GLU A 284 22.43 -10.37 0.01
N TYR A 285 21.35 -11.14 -0.17
CA TYR A 285 21.24 -12.49 0.36
C TYR A 285 22.28 -13.46 -0.22
N GLN A 286 22.39 -13.52 -1.55
CA GLN A 286 23.31 -14.44 -2.23
C GLN A 286 24.77 -14.10 -1.96
N ASP A 287 25.12 -12.81 -1.92
CA ASP A 287 26.47 -12.37 -1.59
C ASP A 287 26.86 -12.80 -0.17
N TYR A 288 25.95 -12.63 0.79
CA TYR A 288 26.18 -13.08 2.16
C TYR A 288 26.32 -14.59 2.25
N LYS A 289 25.39 -15.37 1.69
CA LYS A 289 25.43 -16.83 1.71
C LYS A 289 26.70 -17.37 1.05
N SER A 290 27.05 -16.85 -0.13
CA SER A 290 28.28 -17.18 -0.85
C SER A 290 29.55 -16.87 -0.04
N SER A 291 29.54 -15.77 0.74
CA SER A 291 30.66 -15.42 1.61
C SER A 291 30.83 -16.43 2.77
N LEU A 292 29.73 -16.95 3.31
CA LEU A 292 29.73 -17.95 4.37
C LEU A 292 30.24 -19.31 3.85
N GLU A 293 29.79 -19.74 2.68
CA GLU A 293 30.18 -21.01 2.05
C GLU A 293 31.66 -21.08 1.70
N LYS A 294 32.27 -19.94 1.36
CA LYS A 294 33.73 -19.83 1.13
C LYS A 294 34.53 -20.00 2.43
N SER A 295 33.89 -19.87 3.59
CA SER A 295 34.54 -19.99 4.90
C SER A 295 34.56 -21.44 5.40
N LYS A 296 35.64 -21.80 6.10
CA LYS A 296 35.78 -23.13 6.73
C LYS A 296 35.38 -23.14 8.21
N SER A 297 34.90 -22.02 8.77
CA SER A 297 34.56 -21.96 10.19
C SER A 297 33.30 -22.77 10.50
N SER A 298 33.27 -23.44 11.65
CA SER A 298 32.09 -24.18 12.11
C SER A 298 30.89 -23.27 12.33
N ALA A 299 31.12 -22.06 12.82
CA ALA A 299 30.08 -21.04 13.00
C ALA A 299 29.44 -20.64 11.66
N ASN A 300 30.23 -20.44 10.61
CA ASN A 300 29.69 -20.09 9.29
C ASN A 300 28.97 -21.27 8.63
N ARG A 301 29.42 -22.51 8.85
CA ARG A 301 28.66 -23.70 8.44
C ARG A 301 27.28 -23.75 9.10
N LYS A 302 27.22 -23.52 10.42
CA LYS A 302 25.94 -23.47 11.14
C LYS A 302 25.04 -22.36 10.60
N ARG A 303 25.59 -21.17 10.28
CA ARG A 303 24.82 -20.10 9.61
C ARG A 303 24.27 -20.55 8.25
N VAL A 304 25.07 -21.22 7.42
CA VAL A 304 24.60 -21.76 6.12
C VAL A 304 23.49 -22.81 6.30
N GLU A 305 23.62 -23.69 7.29
CA GLU A 305 22.59 -24.69 7.61
C GLU A 305 21.25 -24.01 8.00
N MET A 306 21.31 -22.96 8.81
CA MET A 306 20.13 -22.16 9.17
C MET A 306 19.47 -21.50 7.95
N LEU A 307 20.28 -20.91 7.05
CA LEU A 307 19.75 -20.28 5.84
C LEU A 307 19.14 -21.30 4.86
N ASN A 308 19.77 -22.47 4.70
CA ASN A 308 19.23 -23.54 3.85
C ASN A 308 17.89 -24.08 4.39
N LEU A 309 17.74 -24.17 5.71
CA LEU A 309 16.48 -24.59 6.33
C LEU A 309 15.38 -23.54 6.12
N ALA A 310 15.71 -22.25 6.21
CA ALA A 310 14.79 -21.17 5.88
C ALA A 310 14.35 -21.22 4.41
N GLU A 311 15.28 -21.49 3.47
CA GLU A 311 14.97 -21.67 2.05
C GLU A 311 14.03 -22.85 1.80
N GLU A 312 14.21 -23.96 2.53
CA GLU A 312 13.34 -25.13 2.42
C GLU A 312 11.91 -24.83 2.90
N ILE A 313 11.76 -24.14 4.04
CA ILE A 313 10.44 -23.77 4.58
C ILE A 313 9.74 -22.78 3.64
N LEU A 314 10.45 -21.76 3.16
CA LEU A 314 9.92 -20.76 2.23
C LEU A 314 9.74 -21.30 0.80
N ARG A 315 10.14 -22.55 0.54
CA ARG A 315 10.14 -23.21 -0.77
C ARG A 315 10.85 -22.39 -1.84
N THR A 316 11.82 -21.57 -1.45
CA THR A 316 12.65 -20.79 -2.35
C THR A 316 13.83 -21.65 -2.77
N HIS A 317 13.60 -22.65 -3.61
CA HIS A 317 14.71 -23.40 -4.18
C HIS A 317 15.44 -22.53 -5.21
N THR A 318 16.77 -22.56 -5.13
CA THR A 318 17.74 -21.99 -6.07
C THR A 318 17.36 -22.34 -7.51
N ASP A 319 16.63 -21.44 -8.17
CA ASP A 319 16.91 -20.89 -9.50
C ASP A 319 15.78 -19.91 -9.87
N SER A 320 16.08 -18.61 -9.76
CA SER A 320 15.39 -17.47 -10.40
C SER A 320 14.00 -17.00 -9.95
N GLN A 321 13.28 -17.68 -9.06
CA GLN A 321 11.99 -17.16 -8.57
C GLN A 321 11.91 -17.20 -7.05
N ILE A 322 12.34 -16.11 -6.40
CA ILE A 322 11.78 -15.82 -5.09
C ILE A 322 10.32 -15.43 -5.33
N SER A 323 9.40 -16.23 -4.81
CA SER A 323 7.97 -15.94 -4.95
C SER A 323 7.64 -14.62 -4.27
N LYS A 324 6.78 -13.81 -4.92
CA LYS A 324 6.18 -12.61 -4.32
C LYS A 324 5.00 -12.94 -3.40
N ASP A 325 4.77 -14.22 -3.13
CA ASP A 325 3.73 -14.67 -2.23
C ASP A 325 3.93 -14.03 -0.85
N THR A 326 2.79 -13.60 -0.29
CA THR A 326 2.73 -13.11 1.08
C THR A 326 2.98 -14.27 2.03
N LEU A 327 3.95 -14.09 2.93
CA LEU A 327 4.29 -15.10 3.93
C LEU A 327 3.18 -15.20 4.97
N SER A 328 2.78 -16.43 5.34
CA SER A 328 1.83 -16.63 6.42
C SER A 328 2.49 -16.58 7.80
N ILE A 329 1.70 -16.24 8.82
CA ILE A 329 2.12 -16.29 10.23
C ILE A 329 2.56 -17.70 10.63
N ASP A 330 1.87 -18.74 10.15
CA ASP A 330 2.20 -20.14 10.46
C ASP A 330 3.59 -20.51 9.88
N GLU A 331 3.88 -20.12 8.64
CA GLU A 331 5.21 -20.31 8.05
C GLU A 331 6.30 -19.54 8.80
N TRP A 332 6.00 -18.32 9.26
CA TRP A 332 6.94 -17.55 10.09
C TRP A 332 7.21 -18.20 11.44
N ILE A 333 6.18 -18.75 12.10
CA ILE A 333 6.35 -19.52 13.34
C ILE A 333 7.21 -20.75 13.09
N ASP A 334 6.97 -21.48 11.99
CA ASP A 334 7.77 -22.64 11.61
C ASP A 334 9.24 -22.27 11.36
N ILE A 335 9.51 -21.10 10.76
CA ILE A 335 10.87 -20.57 10.61
C ILE A 335 11.50 -20.29 11.98
N LEU A 336 10.79 -19.59 12.88
CA LEU A 336 11.31 -19.33 14.23
C LEU A 336 11.58 -20.63 15.01
N ASP A 337 10.71 -21.62 14.88
CA ASP A 337 10.85 -22.92 15.54
C ASP A 337 12.01 -23.74 14.97
N GLN A 338 12.05 -23.93 13.66
CA GLN A 338 13.01 -24.85 13.04
C GLN A 338 14.39 -24.22 12.84
N VAL A 339 14.45 -22.93 12.45
CA VAL A 339 15.71 -22.25 12.16
C VAL A 339 16.36 -21.72 13.45
N PHE A 340 15.56 -21.16 14.35
CA PHE A 340 16.04 -20.46 15.55
C PHE A 340 15.74 -21.19 16.86
N GLU A 341 15.17 -22.40 16.81
CA GLU A 341 14.86 -23.25 17.96
C GLU A 341 13.93 -22.55 18.98
N ILE A 342 13.01 -21.71 18.50
CA ILE A 342 12.03 -21.00 19.34
C ILE A 342 10.74 -21.79 19.43
N ASP A 343 10.38 -22.21 20.64
CA ASP A 343 9.11 -22.89 20.92
C ASP A 343 7.91 -22.16 20.28
N SER A 344 7.32 -22.84 19.28
CA SER A 344 6.16 -22.37 18.52
C SER A 344 5.02 -21.84 19.40
N ASP A 345 4.76 -22.46 20.55
CA ASP A 345 3.67 -22.04 21.44
C ASP A 345 3.97 -20.68 22.09
N LYS A 346 5.25 -20.36 22.33
CA LYS A 346 5.66 -19.04 22.82
C LYS A 346 5.49 -17.98 21.75
N VAL A 347 5.87 -18.27 20.51
CA VAL A 347 5.68 -17.33 19.40
C VAL A 347 4.19 -17.06 19.20
N LYS A 348 3.36 -18.10 19.14
CA LYS A 348 1.90 -18.00 19.00
C LYS A 348 1.25 -17.16 20.09
N ALA A 349 1.75 -17.20 21.32
CA ALA A 349 1.23 -16.40 22.43
C ALA A 349 1.51 -14.89 22.29
N LEU A 350 2.49 -14.50 21.48
CA LEU A 350 2.85 -13.10 21.23
C LEU A 350 2.07 -12.49 20.08
N ILE A 351 1.64 -13.32 19.14
CA ILE A 351 0.91 -12.87 17.96
C ILE A 351 -0.55 -12.66 18.37
N PRO A 352 -1.12 -11.45 18.20
CA PRO A 352 -2.50 -11.21 18.57
C PRO A 352 -3.44 -12.20 17.87
N CYS A 353 -4.38 -12.80 18.61
CA CYS A 353 -5.28 -13.86 18.10
C CYS A 353 -6.17 -13.46 16.90
N GLN A 354 -6.13 -12.19 16.47
CA GLN A 354 -7.03 -11.59 15.49
C GLN A 354 -6.30 -11.09 14.24
N THR A 355 -4.98 -11.31 14.13
CA THR A 355 -4.24 -10.91 12.94
C THR A 355 -4.64 -11.76 11.74
N ASP A 356 -4.84 -11.09 10.61
CA ASP A 356 -4.89 -11.71 9.29
C ASP A 356 -3.80 -12.79 9.19
N ARG A 357 -4.06 -13.95 8.56
CA ARG A 357 -3.05 -15.03 8.49
C ARG A 357 -1.74 -14.62 7.81
N ALA A 358 -1.70 -13.45 7.18
CA ALA A 358 -0.50 -12.87 6.58
C ALA A 358 0.42 -12.26 7.65
N LEU A 359 1.71 -12.52 7.53
CA LEU A 359 2.74 -11.89 8.36
C LEU A 359 2.93 -10.42 7.95
N THR A 360 2.91 -9.51 8.92
CA THR A 360 3.20 -8.08 8.73
C THR A 360 4.48 -7.67 9.46
N PHE A 361 5.09 -6.54 9.06
CA PHE A 361 6.36 -6.09 9.65
C PHE A 361 6.28 -5.77 11.15
N ASP A 362 5.14 -5.30 11.64
CA ASP A 362 4.93 -5.09 13.07
C ASP A 362 4.84 -6.41 13.86
N ILE A 363 4.23 -7.46 13.31
CA ILE A 363 4.24 -8.81 13.89
C ILE A 363 5.66 -9.40 13.87
N VAL A 364 6.42 -9.18 12.79
CA VAL A 364 7.85 -9.51 12.74
C VAL A 364 8.60 -8.82 13.87
N ALA A 365 8.37 -7.51 14.07
CA ALA A 365 9.04 -6.76 15.13
C ALA A 365 8.73 -7.33 16.53
N ILE A 366 7.45 -7.60 16.82
CA ILE A 366 7.02 -8.20 18.09
C ILE A 366 7.70 -9.55 18.30
N SER A 367 7.63 -10.43 17.29
CA SER A 367 8.12 -11.80 17.38
C SER A 367 9.65 -11.88 17.48
N ILE A 368 10.42 -10.99 16.87
CA ILE A 368 11.90 -11.00 16.96
C ILE A 368 12.36 -10.42 18.30
N PHE A 369 11.87 -9.23 18.66
CA PHE A 369 12.42 -8.47 19.79
C PHE A 369 11.90 -8.92 21.16
N GLU A 370 11.00 -9.88 21.21
CA GLU A 370 10.71 -10.61 22.45
C GLU A 370 11.81 -11.62 22.79
N PHE A 371 12.53 -12.14 21.79
CA PHE A 371 13.59 -13.12 21.95
C PHE A 371 14.98 -12.48 21.78
N SER A 372 15.46 -11.80 22.83
CA SER A 372 16.71 -11.01 22.81
C SER A 372 17.97 -11.73 22.30
N TYR A 373 18.01 -13.06 22.34
CA TYR A 373 19.14 -13.83 21.81
C TYR A 373 19.22 -13.76 20.27
N LEU A 374 18.12 -13.47 19.57
CA LEU A 374 18.11 -13.22 18.13
C LEU A 374 18.90 -11.96 17.76
N MET A 375 19.07 -11.03 18.71
CA MET A 375 19.76 -9.74 18.51
C MET A 375 21.10 -9.68 19.23
N GLY A 376 21.77 -10.82 19.46
CA GLY A 376 23.09 -10.85 20.06
C GLY A 376 23.12 -10.60 21.58
N GLY A 377 21.98 -10.67 22.26
CA GLY A 377 21.90 -10.66 23.73
C GLY A 377 21.60 -9.30 24.37
N ASP A 378 21.33 -8.26 23.58
CA ASP A 378 20.80 -7.00 24.11
C ASP A 378 19.42 -7.23 24.72
N LYS A 379 19.23 -6.80 25.97
CA LYS A 379 17.96 -6.98 26.67
C LYS A 379 16.83 -6.28 25.92
N PRO A 380 15.60 -6.83 25.97
CA PRO A 380 14.42 -6.09 25.56
C PRO A 380 14.44 -4.75 26.29
N ARG A 381 14.47 -3.67 25.52
CA ARG A 381 14.40 -2.30 26.04
C ARG A 381 13.28 -1.59 25.32
N ASP A 382 12.79 -0.51 25.91
CA ASP A 382 11.92 0.37 25.17
C ASP A 382 12.70 1.25 24.19
N ALA A 383 12.05 1.59 23.09
CA ALA A 383 12.55 2.59 22.16
C ALA A 383 12.69 3.95 22.87
N THR A 384 13.79 4.64 22.62
CA THR A 384 13.99 6.00 23.10
C THR A 384 13.14 6.98 22.31
N ALA A 385 12.83 8.14 22.89
CA ALA A 385 12.09 9.19 22.19
C ALA A 385 12.76 9.62 20.88
N GLN A 386 14.09 9.69 20.87
CA GLN A 386 14.86 10.02 19.66
C GLN A 386 14.69 8.98 18.56
N GLU A 387 14.70 7.69 18.89
CA GLU A 387 14.50 6.61 17.91
C GLU A 387 13.07 6.60 17.38
N ILE A 388 12.08 6.86 18.24
CA ILE A 388 10.68 7.02 17.83
C ILE A 388 10.55 8.17 16.84
N ASP A 389 11.14 9.33 17.13
CA ASP A 389 11.05 10.51 16.26
C ASP A 389 11.75 10.27 14.91
N LEU A 390 12.90 9.59 14.89
CA LEU A 390 13.58 9.21 13.66
C LEU A 390 12.75 8.23 12.82
N ALA A 391 12.19 7.19 13.45
CA ALA A 391 11.34 6.22 12.76
C ALA A 391 10.07 6.89 12.21
N ARG A 392 9.44 7.78 12.98
CA ARG A 392 8.25 8.53 12.54
C ARG A 392 8.53 9.47 11.36
N GLN A 393 9.74 10.04 11.29
CA GLN A 393 10.15 10.88 10.17
C GLN A 393 10.47 10.07 8.90
N ALA A 394 10.99 8.85 9.07
CA ALA A 394 11.40 8.00 7.95
C ALA A 394 10.27 7.13 7.39
N ILE A 395 9.36 6.66 8.25
CA ILE A 395 8.33 5.69 7.89
C ILE A 395 6.97 6.36 7.93
N HIS A 396 6.33 6.44 6.76
CA HIS A 396 4.93 6.86 6.71
C HIS A 396 4.05 5.87 7.45
N GLN A 397 3.02 6.37 8.13
CA GLN A 397 2.07 5.55 8.87
C GLN A 397 2.72 4.71 9.98
N PHE A 398 3.88 5.13 10.46
CA PHE A 398 4.59 4.53 11.58
C PHE A 398 3.68 4.24 12.79
N ASP A 399 2.79 5.18 13.13
CA ASP A 399 1.88 5.07 14.29
C ASP A 399 0.77 4.01 14.11
N THR A 400 0.72 3.30 12.97
CA THR A 400 -0.21 2.17 12.74
C THR A 400 0.30 0.83 13.28
N SER A 401 1.55 0.75 13.75
CA SER A 401 2.13 -0.46 14.36
C SER A 401 1.32 -0.92 15.59
N GLU A 402 1.19 -2.24 15.81
CA GLU A 402 0.68 -2.75 17.08
C GLU A 402 1.59 -2.41 18.26
N ASP A 403 2.90 -2.57 18.08
CA ASP A 403 3.90 -2.24 19.10
C ASP A 403 4.91 -1.26 18.51
N ILE A 404 4.72 0.02 18.83
CA ILE A 404 5.59 1.11 18.40
C ILE A 404 7.03 0.87 18.89
N SER A 405 7.21 0.42 20.13
CA SER A 405 8.53 0.26 20.74
C SER A 405 9.33 -0.84 20.03
N LYS A 406 8.70 -1.98 19.74
CA LYS A 406 9.34 -3.10 19.03
C LYS A 406 9.58 -2.76 17.56
N PHE A 407 8.63 -2.11 16.90
CA PHE A 407 8.81 -1.70 15.51
C PHE A 407 9.95 -0.69 15.33
N VAL A 408 10.11 0.26 16.26
CA VAL A 408 11.26 1.17 16.27
C VAL A 408 12.58 0.43 16.45
N GLN A 409 12.61 -0.63 17.25
CA GLN A 409 13.80 -1.45 17.38
C GLN A 409 14.15 -2.16 16.07
N LEU A 410 13.15 -2.69 15.36
CA LEU A 410 13.33 -3.28 14.02
C LEU A 410 13.91 -2.26 13.03
N PHE A 411 13.40 -1.02 13.04
CA PHE A 411 13.94 0.06 12.23
C PHE A 411 15.38 0.43 12.63
N SER A 412 15.61 0.70 13.91
CA SER A 412 16.89 1.22 14.43
C SER A 412 18.02 0.20 14.38
N SER A 413 17.70 -1.11 14.34
CA SER A 413 18.68 -2.17 14.17
C SER A 413 19.15 -2.35 12.72
N GLY A 414 18.63 -1.57 11.77
CA GLY A 414 18.92 -1.72 10.34
C GLY A 414 18.24 -2.91 9.68
N MET A 415 17.30 -3.60 10.36
CA MET A 415 16.61 -4.76 9.78
C MET A 415 15.71 -4.37 8.61
N LEU A 416 15.26 -3.12 8.56
CA LEU A 416 14.43 -2.57 7.49
C LEU A 416 15.22 -1.81 6.42
N GLU A 417 16.55 -1.71 6.51
CA GLU A 417 17.36 -0.92 5.56
C GLU A 417 17.07 -1.35 4.11
N GLY A 418 16.80 -0.36 3.25
CA GLY A 418 16.31 -0.53 1.89
C GLY A 418 14.81 -0.87 1.76
N ILE A 419 14.28 -1.72 2.64
CA ILE A 419 12.85 -2.12 2.61
C ILE A 419 11.92 -0.94 2.92
N PHE A 420 12.23 -0.15 3.96
CA PHE A 420 11.34 0.94 4.38
C PHE A 420 11.29 2.11 3.39
N GLU A 421 12.23 2.16 2.44
CA GLU A 421 12.31 3.16 1.39
C GLU A 421 11.39 2.84 0.19
N LEU A 422 10.82 1.62 0.16
CA LEU A 422 9.83 1.23 -0.84
C LEU A 422 8.56 2.09 -0.69
N PRO A 423 8.05 2.69 -1.78
CA PRO A 423 6.82 3.46 -1.71
C PRO A 423 5.63 2.65 -1.20
N GLY A 424 4.86 3.22 -0.27
CA GLY A 424 3.78 2.51 0.40
C GLY A 424 4.23 1.51 1.47
N PHE A 425 5.48 1.55 1.92
CA PHE A 425 5.89 0.79 3.09
C PHE A 425 5.14 1.28 4.34
N THR A 426 4.57 0.33 5.10
CA THR A 426 3.91 0.59 6.38
C THR A 426 4.24 -0.56 7.35
N PRO A 427 4.09 -0.34 8.67
CA PRO A 427 4.22 -1.44 9.66
C PRO A 427 3.27 -2.61 9.39
N LYS A 428 2.11 -2.32 8.80
CA LYS A 428 1.02 -3.26 8.50
C LYS A 428 1.11 -3.90 7.13
N ARG A 429 2.14 -3.57 6.35
CA ARG A 429 2.36 -4.18 5.06
C ARG A 429 2.68 -5.67 5.23
N PRO A 430 2.09 -6.56 4.43
CA PRO A 430 2.48 -7.96 4.42
C PRO A 430 3.93 -8.14 3.97
N VAL A 431 4.61 -9.08 4.62
CA VAL A 431 5.98 -9.49 4.31
C VAL A 431 5.92 -10.55 3.22
N ASN A 432 6.66 -10.35 2.13
CA ASN A 432 6.82 -11.39 1.11
C ASN A 432 8.01 -12.32 1.40
N ASN A 433 8.11 -13.44 0.68
CA ASN A 433 9.18 -14.41 0.92
C ASN A 433 10.60 -13.83 0.73
N SER A 434 10.80 -12.87 -0.19
CA SER A 434 12.11 -12.22 -0.38
C SER A 434 12.52 -11.41 0.85
N GLU A 435 11.59 -10.62 1.37
CA GLU A 435 11.82 -9.78 2.55
C GLU A 435 11.99 -10.63 3.80
N ALA A 436 11.20 -11.69 3.95
CA ALA A 436 11.38 -12.65 5.03
C ALA A 436 12.77 -13.28 4.99
N MET A 437 13.24 -13.69 3.81
CA MET A 437 14.59 -14.25 3.64
C MET A 437 15.68 -13.25 4.05
N LEU A 438 15.52 -11.98 3.67
CA LEU A 438 16.43 -10.92 4.06
C LEU A 438 16.46 -10.71 5.58
N LEU A 439 15.29 -10.66 6.21
CA LEU A 439 15.17 -10.51 7.65
C LEU A 439 15.84 -11.68 8.39
N ILE A 440 15.57 -12.92 7.95
CA ILE A 440 16.21 -14.13 8.49
C ILE A 440 17.73 -14.04 8.35
N MET A 441 18.21 -13.66 7.17
CA MET A 441 19.64 -13.47 6.93
C MET A 441 20.26 -12.44 7.87
N ARG A 442 19.61 -11.30 8.08
CA ARG A 442 20.07 -10.24 8.98
C ARG A 442 20.08 -10.72 10.45
N ILE A 443 19.10 -11.52 10.88
CA ILE A 443 19.11 -12.18 12.19
C ILE A 443 20.30 -13.14 12.30
N VAL A 444 20.45 -14.07 11.35
CA VAL A 444 21.55 -15.06 11.33
C VAL A 444 22.93 -14.38 11.35
N LYS A 445 23.07 -13.25 10.66
CA LYS A 445 24.28 -12.42 10.67
C LYS A 445 24.57 -11.81 12.03
N GLY A 446 23.52 -11.40 12.77
CA GLY A 446 23.63 -10.83 14.11
C GLY A 446 23.86 -11.86 15.24
N LEU A 447 23.60 -13.15 14.99
CA LEU A 447 23.74 -14.18 16.02
C LEU A 447 25.19 -14.41 16.45
N SER A 448 25.38 -14.50 17.77
CA SER A 448 26.62 -14.92 18.41
C SER A 448 26.66 -16.45 18.49
N ILE A 449 27.24 -17.09 17.47
CA ILE A 449 27.35 -18.56 17.29
C ILE A 449 28.81 -18.99 17.19
#